data_AF-A0A6G4CM73-F1
#
_entry.id   AF-A0A6G4CM73-F1
#
_cell.length_a   1.000
_cell.length_b   1.000
_cell.length_c   1.000
_cell.angle_alpha   90.00
_cell.angle_beta   90.00
_cell.angle_gamma   90.00
#
_symmetry.space_group_name_H-M   'P 1'
#
loop_
_entity.id
_entity.type
_entity.pdbx_description
1 polymer ?
#
loop_
_entity_poly.entity_id
_entity_poly.type
_entity_poly.pdbx_seq_one_letter_code
_entity_poly.pdbx_strand_id
1 'polypeptide(L)'
;ITGSSSGLAEGTPLTVTINNVEYITAVHADGSWSVGVTAAQVSAWPAGTVNIAVSGESSAENPVSITHPVMVDLTPAAITINTIATDDVINAAEKGADLTLSGTTTNVEPGQTVTVTFGGK
;
A
#
# COMPACT_ATOMS: atom_id res chain seq x y z
N ILE A 1 -2.04 -5.59 13.13
CA ILE A 1 -0.55 -5.60 13.23
C ILE A 1 -0.18 -6.59 14.32
N THR A 2 0.84 -7.41 14.10
CA THR A 2 1.28 -8.45 15.03
C THR A 2 2.79 -8.39 15.21
N GLY A 3 3.29 -9.00 16.28
CA GLY A 3 4.72 -9.19 16.50
C GLY A 3 4.96 -10.18 17.64
N SER A 4 6.22 -10.28 18.04
CA SER A 4 6.65 -11.09 19.18
C SER A 4 7.60 -10.30 20.07
N SER A 5 7.79 -10.79 21.30
CA SER A 5 8.76 -10.31 22.26
C SER A 5 9.52 -11.47 22.85
N SER A 6 10.81 -11.26 23.10
CA SER A 6 11.65 -12.13 23.93
C SER A 6 12.18 -11.32 25.10
N GLY A 7 11.82 -11.70 26.33
CA GLY A 7 12.28 -11.04 27.55
C GLY A 7 11.29 -10.08 28.20
N LEU A 8 10.17 -9.77 27.55
CA LEU A 8 9.01 -9.19 28.24
C LEU A 8 8.07 -10.32 28.68
N ALA A 9 7.55 -10.24 29.90
CA ALA A 9 6.64 -11.24 30.44
C ALA A 9 5.23 -11.10 29.85
N GLU A 10 4.43 -12.17 29.93
CA GLU A 10 2.99 -12.10 29.65
C GLU A 10 2.34 -10.97 30.46
N GLY A 11 1.42 -10.25 29.83
CA GLY A 11 0.72 -9.12 30.41
C GLY A 11 1.51 -7.81 30.41
N THR A 12 2.79 -7.82 29.99
CA THR A 12 3.56 -6.56 29.85
C THR A 12 2.86 -5.63 28.87
N PRO A 13 2.48 -4.41 29.27
CA PRO A 13 1.87 -3.43 28.37
C PRO A 13 2.85 -3.01 27.27
N LEU A 14 2.33 -2.90 26.05
CA LEU A 14 3.02 -2.35 24.91
C LEU A 14 2.25 -1.15 24.37
N THR A 15 2.98 -0.10 24.01
CA THR A 15 2.45 1.03 23.25
C THR A 15 2.88 0.86 21.80
N VAL A 16 1.91 0.76 20.90
CA VAL A 16 2.12 0.78 19.45
C VAL A 16 1.72 2.15 18.94
N THR A 17 2.65 2.88 18.34
CA THR A 17 2.40 4.20 17.74
C THR A 17 2.42 4.08 16.22
N ILE A 18 1.34 4.50 15.57
CA ILE A 18 1.18 4.49 14.12
C ILE A 18 0.67 5.85 13.70
N ASN A 19 1.45 6.57 12.88
CA ASN A 19 1.08 7.92 12.42
C ASN A 19 0.62 8.84 13.58
N ASN A 20 1.39 8.85 14.68
CA ASN A 20 1.11 9.59 15.92
C ASN A 20 -0.13 9.14 16.71
N VAL A 21 -0.80 8.05 16.32
CA VAL A 21 -1.90 7.44 17.08
C VAL A 21 -1.37 6.28 17.92
N GLU A 22 -1.69 6.28 19.21
CA GLU A 22 -1.31 5.22 20.13
C GLU A 22 -2.36 4.14 20.24
N TYR A 23 -1.89 2.90 20.32
CA TYR A 23 -2.69 1.73 20.59
C TYR A 23 -2.02 0.93 21.70
N ILE A 24 -2.81 0.53 22.69
CA ILE A 24 -2.31 -0.28 23.80
C ILE A 24 -2.64 -1.74 23.54
N THR A 25 -1.65 -2.58 23.72
CA THR A 25 -1.78 -4.04 23.73
C THR A 25 -0.89 -4.62 24.83
N ALA A 26 -0.83 -5.93 24.96
CA ALA A 26 0.05 -6.61 25.90
C ALA A 26 0.68 -7.84 25.26
N VAL A 27 1.80 -8.29 25.84
CA VAL A 27 2.43 -9.55 25.48
C VAL A 27 1.55 -10.72 25.96
N HIS A 28 1.24 -11.65 25.08
CA HIS A 28 0.52 -12.89 25.40
C HIS A 28 1.46 -13.94 26.01
N ALA A 29 0.89 -15.03 26.57
CA ALA A 29 1.63 -16.14 27.18
C ALA A 29 2.72 -16.76 26.27
N ASP A 30 2.48 -16.78 24.96
CA ASP A 30 3.41 -17.31 23.95
C ASP A 30 4.45 -16.29 23.47
N GLY A 31 4.47 -15.09 24.07
CA GLY A 31 5.34 -13.98 23.67
C GLY A 31 4.83 -13.19 22.45
N SER A 32 3.70 -13.56 21.86
CA SER A 32 3.08 -12.79 20.77
C SER A 32 2.38 -11.53 21.28
N TRP A 33 2.08 -10.59 20.40
CA TRP A 33 1.18 -9.48 20.67
C TRP A 33 0.49 -9.06 19.37
N SER A 34 -0.64 -8.37 19.50
CA SER A 34 -1.37 -7.86 18.33
C SER A 34 -2.17 -6.60 18.63
N VAL A 35 -2.40 -5.80 17.61
CA VAL A 35 -3.32 -4.66 17.66
C VAL A 35 -4.16 -4.58 16.40
N GLY A 36 -5.46 -4.34 16.58
CA GLY A 36 -6.40 -4.09 15.50
C GLY A 36 -6.30 -2.65 15.01
N VAL A 37 -6.23 -2.47 13.69
CA VAL A 37 -6.33 -1.16 13.04
C VAL A 37 -7.49 -1.24 12.05
N THR A 38 -8.45 -0.33 12.17
CA THR A 38 -9.65 -0.33 11.34
C THR A 38 -9.37 0.16 9.92
N ALA A 39 -10.23 -0.20 8.97
CA ALA A 39 -10.14 0.30 7.59
C ALA A 39 -10.17 1.84 7.53
N ALA A 40 -10.97 2.49 8.37
CA ALA A 40 -11.02 3.95 8.46
C ALA A 40 -9.67 4.55 8.89
N GLN A 41 -9.01 3.96 9.89
CA GLN A 41 -7.68 4.39 10.33
C GLN A 41 -6.62 4.18 9.24
N VAL A 42 -6.64 3.03 8.55
CA VAL A 42 -5.72 2.75 7.44
C VAL A 42 -5.95 3.74 6.28
N SER A 43 -7.20 4.04 5.94
CA SER A 43 -7.54 4.98 4.86
C SER A 43 -7.09 6.42 5.13
N ALA A 44 -6.79 6.76 6.38
CA ALA A 44 -6.29 8.08 6.78
C ALA A 44 -4.75 8.19 6.72
N TRP A 45 -4.03 7.11 6.37
CA TRP A 45 -2.57 7.17 6.29
C TRP A 45 -2.12 7.98 5.05
N PRO A 46 -1.16 8.90 5.20
CA PRO A 46 -0.65 9.67 4.07
C PRO A 46 0.19 8.80 3.13
N ALA A 47 0.33 9.22 1.87
CA ALA A 47 1.32 8.65 0.98
C ALA A 47 2.74 8.81 1.55
N GLY A 48 3.60 7.83 1.29
CA GLY A 48 4.97 7.78 1.78
C GLY A 48 5.15 6.84 2.97
N THR A 49 6.23 7.03 3.73
CA THR A 49 6.59 6.14 4.84
C THR A 49 5.72 6.40 6.07
N VAL A 50 5.01 5.37 6.52
CA VAL A 50 4.35 5.29 7.82
C VAL A 50 5.22 4.45 8.75
N ASN A 51 5.70 5.04 9.83
CA ASN A 51 6.44 4.32 10.85
C ASN A 51 5.47 3.70 11.86
N ILE A 52 5.64 2.40 12.11
CA ILE A 52 5.01 1.68 13.20
C ILE A 52 6.08 1.50 14.28
N ALA A 53 5.95 2.24 15.38
CA ALA A 53 6.82 2.11 16.53
C ALA A 53 6.14 1.26 17.60
N VAL A 54 6.89 0.41 18.27
CA VAL A 54 6.41 -0.37 19.42
C VAL A 54 7.39 -0.15 20.56
N SER A 55 6.88 0.14 21.74
CA SER A 55 7.67 0.27 22.96
C SER A 55 7.05 -0.49 24.12
N GLY A 56 7.89 -0.99 25.01
CA GLY A 56 7.51 -1.62 26.27
C GLY A 56 8.63 -1.50 27.30
N GLU A 57 8.38 -1.97 28.50
CA GLU A 57 9.34 -1.95 29.60
C GLU A 57 9.33 -3.30 30.31
N SER A 58 10.52 -3.85 30.60
CA SER A 58 10.62 -5.07 31.40
C SER A 58 10.28 -4.81 32.87
N SER A 59 10.00 -5.87 33.65
CA SER A 59 9.75 -5.76 35.09
C SER A 59 10.94 -5.22 35.91
N ALA A 60 12.12 -5.13 35.31
CA ALA A 60 13.31 -4.52 35.89
C ALA A 60 13.55 -3.08 35.38
N GLU A 61 12.50 -2.42 34.86
CA GLU A 61 12.52 -1.00 34.42
C GLU A 61 13.48 -0.73 33.24
N ASN A 62 13.77 -1.75 32.42
CA ASN A 62 14.53 -1.56 31.19
C ASN A 62 13.59 -1.32 30.01
N PRO A 63 13.60 -0.13 29.38
CA PRO A 63 12.77 0.16 28.23
C PRO A 63 13.33 -0.50 26.96
N VAL A 64 12.42 -0.95 26.09
CA VAL A 64 12.74 -1.51 24.78
C VAL A 64 11.83 -0.90 23.73
N SER A 65 12.37 -0.70 22.52
CA SER A 65 11.58 -0.22 21.39
C SER A 65 12.09 -0.73 20.05
N ILE A 66 11.20 -0.78 19.08
CA ILE A 66 11.50 -1.10 17.69
C ILE A 66 10.61 -0.27 16.76
N THR A 67 11.14 0.09 15.60
CA THR A 67 10.39 0.79 14.55
C THR A 67 10.44 -0.02 13.26
N HIS A 68 9.27 -0.19 12.65
CA HIS A 68 9.11 -0.81 11.34
C HIS A 68 8.48 0.18 10.36
N PRO A 69 9.19 0.55 9.26
CA PRO A 69 8.63 1.42 8.23
C PRO A 69 7.74 0.62 7.28
N VAL A 70 6.58 1.19 6.93
CA VAL A 70 5.68 0.71 5.87
C VAL A 70 5.57 1.81 4.81
N MET A 71 5.63 1.46 3.53
CA MET A 71 5.39 2.40 2.43
C MET A 71 3.90 2.39 2.05
N VAL A 72 3.27 3.55 2.07
CA VAL A 72 1.93 3.76 1.52
C VAL A 72 2.08 4.40 0.14
N ASP A 73 1.87 3.61 -0.91
CA ASP A 73 1.89 4.09 -2.28
C ASP A 73 0.48 4.43 -2.75
N LEU A 74 0.20 5.72 -2.90
CA LEU A 74 -1.06 6.24 -3.45
C LEU A 74 -0.88 6.84 -4.85
N THR A 75 0.24 6.55 -5.52
CA THR A 75 0.46 7.05 -6.87
C THR A 75 -0.59 6.44 -7.81
N PRO A 76 -1.40 7.27 -8.51
CA PRO A 76 -2.45 6.74 -9.35
C PRO A 76 -1.83 6.03 -10.56
N ALA A 77 -2.38 4.86 -10.89
CA ALA A 77 -2.16 4.26 -12.20
C ALA A 77 -2.87 5.09 -13.26
N ALA A 78 -2.22 5.28 -14.40
CA ALA A 78 -2.81 5.97 -15.55
C ALA A 78 -2.62 5.13 -16.81
N ILE A 79 -3.57 5.26 -17.73
CA ILE A 79 -3.50 4.70 -19.08
C ILE A 79 -3.91 5.76 -20.08
N THR A 80 -3.22 5.79 -21.21
CA THR A 80 -3.47 6.73 -22.31
C THR A 80 -3.58 5.98 -23.62
N ILE A 81 -4.24 6.60 -24.58
CA ILE A 81 -4.20 6.20 -25.99
C ILE A 81 -3.56 7.34 -26.76
N ASN A 82 -2.64 7.00 -27.65
CA ASN A 82 -2.05 7.96 -28.59
C ASN A 82 -3.09 8.32 -29.66
N THR A 83 -2.80 9.36 -30.44
CA THR A 83 -3.61 9.74 -31.60
C THR A 83 -3.85 8.55 -32.51
N ILE A 84 -5.10 8.40 -32.95
CA ILE A 84 -5.46 7.36 -33.91
C ILE A 84 -5.11 7.83 -35.33
N ALA A 85 -4.51 6.96 -36.14
CA ALA A 85 -3.85 7.38 -37.38
C ALA A 85 -2.84 8.52 -37.12
N THR A 86 -2.65 9.45 -38.05
CA THR A 86 -1.68 10.55 -37.89
C THR A 86 -2.25 11.80 -37.23
N ASP A 87 -3.58 11.95 -37.22
CA ASP A 87 -4.25 13.20 -36.89
C ASP A 87 -5.52 13.02 -36.03
N ASP A 88 -5.71 11.85 -35.44
CA ASP A 88 -6.89 11.47 -34.64
C ASP A 88 -8.21 11.45 -35.45
N VAL A 89 -8.11 11.34 -36.78
CA VAL A 89 -9.23 11.24 -37.70
C VAL A 89 -9.02 10.05 -38.62
N ILE A 90 -10.07 9.24 -38.79
CA ILE A 90 -10.06 8.15 -39.76
C ILE A 90 -10.69 8.62 -41.07
N ASN A 91 -9.90 8.70 -42.13
CA ASN A 91 -10.36 8.99 -43.48
C ASN A 91 -10.81 7.73 -44.24
N ALA A 92 -11.28 7.92 -45.48
CA ALA A 92 -11.83 6.82 -46.28
C ALA A 92 -10.80 5.75 -46.66
N ALA A 93 -9.53 6.12 -46.84
CA ALA A 93 -8.47 5.17 -47.14
C ALA A 93 -8.08 4.35 -45.91
N GLU A 94 -7.94 5.02 -44.76
CA GLU A 94 -7.58 4.38 -43.49
C GLU A 94 -8.64 3.42 -42.97
N LYS A 95 -9.93 3.71 -43.22
CA LYS A 95 -11.04 2.84 -42.82
C LYS A 95 -10.97 1.42 -43.42
N GLY A 96 -10.23 1.24 -44.52
CA GLY A 96 -10.03 -0.06 -45.19
C GLY A 96 -8.68 -0.73 -44.91
N ALA A 97 -7.85 -0.13 -44.06
CA ALA A 97 -6.50 -0.60 -43.76
C ALA A 97 -6.34 -1.03 -42.29
N ASP A 98 -5.25 -1.72 -41.99
CA ASP A 98 -4.90 -2.06 -40.60
C ASP A 98 -4.59 -0.78 -39.80
N LEU A 99 -5.16 -0.69 -38.61
CA LEU A 99 -4.94 0.41 -37.69
C LEU A 99 -4.07 -0.05 -36.51
N THR A 100 -2.99 0.68 -36.25
CA THR A 100 -2.20 0.47 -35.04
C THR A 100 -2.74 1.35 -33.91
N LEU A 101 -3.21 0.71 -32.83
CA LEU A 101 -3.54 1.39 -31.59
C LEU A 101 -2.31 1.37 -30.69
N SER A 102 -1.99 2.50 -30.09
CA SER A 102 -0.86 2.61 -29.18
C SER A 102 -1.19 3.55 -28.03
N GLY A 103 -0.38 3.51 -26.97
CA GLY A 103 -0.59 4.28 -25.77
C GLY A 103 0.51 4.03 -24.76
N THR A 104 0.36 4.59 -23.58
CA THR A 104 1.29 4.39 -22.46
C THR A 104 0.53 4.16 -21.15
N THR A 105 1.15 3.40 -20.26
CA THR A 105 0.73 3.29 -18.86
C THR A 105 1.76 3.93 -17.94
N THR A 106 1.29 4.46 -16.81
CA THR A 106 2.11 5.03 -15.75
C THR A 106 1.75 4.35 -14.44
N ASN A 107 2.74 4.00 -13.62
CA ASN A 107 2.58 3.28 -12.35
C ASN A 107 1.83 1.94 -12.51
N VAL A 108 2.11 1.22 -13.59
CA VAL A 108 1.61 -0.13 -13.87
C VAL A 108 2.84 -1.01 -14.13
N GLU A 109 2.92 -2.20 -13.52
CA GLU A 109 4.10 -3.05 -13.71
C GLU A 109 4.18 -3.60 -15.16
N PRO A 110 5.39 -3.93 -15.64
CA PRO A 110 5.54 -4.63 -16.91
C PRO A 110 4.80 -5.96 -16.93
N GLY A 111 4.14 -6.28 -18.05
CA GLY A 111 3.42 -7.54 -18.24
C GLY A 111 1.94 -7.51 -17.83
N GLN A 112 1.44 -6.39 -17.32
CA GLN A 112 0.01 -6.22 -17.05
C GLN A 112 -0.81 -6.13 -18.35
N THR A 113 -2.03 -6.66 -18.30
CA THR A 113 -2.93 -6.71 -19.47
C THR A 113 -3.59 -5.35 -19.73
N VAL A 114 -3.51 -4.88 -20.97
CA VAL A 114 -4.33 -3.77 -21.48
C VAL A 114 -5.49 -4.35 -22.28
N THR A 115 -6.72 -4.12 -21.82
CA THR A 115 -7.94 -4.49 -22.57
C THR A 115 -8.39 -3.30 -23.39
N VAL A 116 -8.46 -3.50 -24.72
CA VAL A 116 -9.03 -2.52 -25.65
C VAL A 116 -10.37 -3.04 -26.12
N THR A 117 -11.43 -2.25 -25.88
CA THR A 117 -12.78 -2.49 -26.41
C THR A 117 -13.02 -1.50 -27.53
N PHE A 118 -13.36 -1.99 -28.71
CA PHE A 118 -13.49 -1.16 -29.91
C PHE A 118 -14.88 -1.34 -30.54
N GLY A 119 -15.59 -0.24 -30.75
CA GLY A 119 -16.93 -0.26 -31.37
C GLY A 119 -17.96 -1.11 -30.60
N GLY A 120 -17.82 -1.23 -29.27
CA GLY A 120 -18.72 -2.01 -28.41
C GLY A 120 -18.47 -3.53 -28.43
N LYS A 121 -17.28 -3.96 -28.86
CA LYS A 121 -16.81 -5.35 -28.81
C LYS A 121 -15.54 -5.47 -27.99
#